data_AF-A0AAJ2EFQ6-F1
#
_entry.id   AF-A0AAJ2EFQ6-F1
#
_cell.length_a   1.000
_cell.length_b   1.000
_cell.length_c   1.000
_cell.angle_alpha   90.00
_cell.angle_beta   90.00
_cell.angle_gamma   90.00
#
_symmetry.space_group_name_H-M   'P 1'
#
loop_
_entity.id
_entity.type
_entity.pdbx_description
1 polymer ?
#
loop_
_entity_poly.entity_id
_entity_poly.type
_entity_poly.pdbx_seq_one_letter_code
_entity_poly.pdbx_strand_id
1 'polypeptide(L)'
;MNKAFIAMFTVLAASLAHAQISAEAVAPNTPDTPDMPPNVLDASGHLVGTLSHFQYNYGPLITRGNTRFVVPLQRKTTTDDPSDIKAPSSASLFLYHTVDSLLYYTSADCSGDPVVIPSEGPTPALVVREGATVTAYVASNTASQSFSIASQRSTQTEACTPLSTPSQRTGWPMGSKIVLTREHPEPLTVSY
;
A
#
# COMPACT_ATOMS: atom_id res chain seq x y z
N MET A 1 20.12 1.77 75.61
CA MET A 1 20.69 0.47 75.23
C MET A 1 21.29 0.59 73.84
N ASN A 2 22.59 0.26 73.74
CA ASN A 2 23.47 0.05 72.57
C ASN A 2 23.70 1.25 71.63
N LYS A 3 24.79 2.00 71.83
CA LYS A 3 26.17 1.84 71.27
C LYS A 3 26.27 2.54 69.89
N ALA A 4 26.89 3.73 69.80
CA ALA A 4 28.34 3.95 69.56
C ALA A 4 28.72 3.55 68.12
N PHE A 5 29.47 4.28 67.27
CA PHE A 5 30.37 5.43 67.40
C PHE A 5 30.90 5.75 65.97
N ILE A 6 31.60 6.89 65.82
CA ILE A 6 32.60 7.24 64.77
C ILE A 6 32.09 7.95 63.49
N ALA A 7 32.38 9.26 63.48
CA ALA A 7 32.69 10.06 62.30
C ALA A 7 34.19 9.97 61.98
N MET A 8 34.61 10.03 60.71
CA MET A 8 35.75 10.88 60.29
C MET A 8 35.93 10.98 58.76
N PHE A 9 36.17 12.22 58.35
CA PHE A 9 36.75 12.79 57.12
C PHE A 9 37.81 11.97 56.37
N THR A 10 37.84 12.03 55.02
CA THR A 10 38.76 12.88 54.19
C THR A 10 38.55 12.77 52.66
N VAL A 11 38.27 13.92 52.03
CA VAL A 11 38.96 14.60 50.89
C VAL A 11 39.54 13.79 49.69
N LEU A 12 38.92 14.05 48.52
CA LEU A 12 39.48 14.47 47.20
C LEU A 12 40.64 13.69 46.53
N ALA A 13 40.39 13.17 45.33
CA ALA A 13 41.29 13.29 44.18
C ALA A 13 40.53 13.04 42.86
N ALA A 14 40.52 14.05 41.99
CA ALA A 14 40.15 13.90 40.59
C ALA A 14 41.32 13.31 39.81
N SER A 15 41.07 12.29 38.99
CA SER A 15 41.98 11.87 37.92
C SER A 15 41.17 11.56 36.66
N LEU A 16 41.23 12.51 35.72
CA LEU A 16 40.93 12.29 34.31
C LEU A 16 41.98 11.31 33.76
N ALA A 17 41.54 10.11 33.40
CA ALA A 17 42.30 9.22 32.52
C ALA A 17 41.48 9.00 31.26
N HIS A 18 41.91 9.64 30.17
CA HIS A 18 41.49 9.30 28.82
C HIS A 18 42.09 7.94 28.46
N ALA A 19 41.25 6.95 28.23
CA ALA A 19 41.62 5.73 27.52
C ALA A 19 40.52 5.40 26.53
N GLN A 20 40.64 5.93 25.31
CA GLN A 20 40.03 5.32 24.13
C GLN A 20 40.77 4.01 23.87
N ILE A 21 40.10 2.89 24.08
CA ILE A 21 40.44 1.64 23.38
C ILE A 21 39.12 1.07 22.88
N SER A 22 38.96 1.15 21.56
CA SER A 22 37.95 0.46 20.79
C SER A 22 38.03 -1.04 21.07
N ALA A 23 36.91 -1.60 21.53
CA ALA A 23 36.61 -3.00 21.34
C ALA A 23 35.15 -3.05 20.88
N GLU A 24 34.98 -2.90 19.57
CA GLU A 24 33.82 -3.42 18.86
C GLU A 24 33.70 -4.89 19.28
N ALA A 25 32.73 -5.19 20.14
CA ALA A 25 32.23 -6.54 20.24
C ALA A 25 31.59 -6.82 18.88
N VAL A 26 32.39 -7.31 17.94
CA VAL A 26 31.92 -7.89 16.69
C VAL A 26 31.04 -9.06 17.13
N ALA A 27 29.74 -8.80 17.20
CA ALA A 27 28.76 -9.87 17.29
C ALA A 27 29.10 -10.84 16.15
N PRO A 28 29.18 -12.15 16.41
CA PRO A 28 29.43 -13.11 15.36
C PRO A 28 28.43 -12.85 14.25
N ASN A 29 28.94 -12.68 13.02
CA ASN A 29 28.15 -12.52 11.81
C ASN A 29 27.12 -13.64 11.75
N THR A 30 25.94 -13.38 12.28
CA THR A 30 24.74 -14.14 11.93
C THR A 30 24.67 -13.97 10.42
N PRO A 31 24.66 -15.05 9.62
CA PRO A 31 24.40 -14.90 8.20
C PRO A 31 23.15 -14.04 8.09
N ASP A 32 23.24 -12.90 7.40
CA ASP A 32 22.09 -12.05 7.13
C ASP A 32 21.00 -12.99 6.61
N THR A 33 19.97 -13.23 7.43
CA THR A 33 18.74 -13.81 6.91
C THR A 33 18.40 -12.95 5.71
N PRO A 34 18.27 -13.51 4.50
CA PRO A 34 18.02 -12.71 3.32
C PRO A 34 16.88 -11.76 3.66
N ASP A 35 17.11 -10.45 3.51
CA ASP A 35 16.13 -9.40 3.82
C ASP A 35 14.83 -9.77 3.10
N MET A 36 13.94 -10.45 3.83
CA MET A 36 12.71 -10.92 3.23
C MET A 36 11.80 -9.70 3.21
N PRO A 37 11.30 -9.31 2.03
CA PRO A 37 10.34 -8.23 1.96
C PRO A 37 9.16 -8.53 2.89
N PRO A 38 8.65 -7.52 3.61
CA PRO A 38 7.51 -7.70 4.51
C PRO A 38 6.32 -8.34 3.77
N ASN A 39 5.45 -8.99 4.51
CA ASN A 39 4.16 -9.47 4.04
C ASN A 39 3.05 -8.48 4.36
N VAL A 40 2.04 -8.44 3.49
CA VAL A 40 0.78 -7.73 3.73
C VAL A 40 -0.27 -8.76 4.11
N LEU A 41 -0.87 -8.56 5.28
CA LEU A 41 -1.93 -9.39 5.82
C LEU A 41 -3.26 -8.64 5.79
N ASP A 42 -4.35 -9.39 5.58
CA ASP A 42 -5.71 -8.85 5.69
C ASP A 42 -6.18 -8.77 7.15
N ALA A 43 -7.38 -8.24 7.36
CA ALA A 43 -7.97 -8.07 8.70
C ALA A 43 -8.23 -9.40 9.44
N SER A 44 -8.24 -10.53 8.73
CA SER A 44 -8.34 -11.87 9.31
C SER A 44 -6.97 -12.50 9.59
N GLY A 45 -5.88 -11.81 9.25
CA GLY A 45 -4.51 -12.29 9.36
C GLY A 45 -4.06 -13.19 8.22
N HIS A 46 -4.83 -13.30 7.13
CA HIS A 46 -4.40 -14.09 5.98
C HIS A 46 -3.44 -13.30 5.10
N LEU A 47 -2.51 -14.01 4.46
CA LEU A 47 -1.55 -13.43 3.53
C LEU A 47 -2.26 -12.94 2.26
N VAL A 48 -2.18 -11.64 2.00
CA VAL A 48 -2.59 -11.02 0.73
C VAL A 48 -1.47 -11.17 -0.30
N GLY A 49 -0.23 -10.95 0.14
CA GLY A 49 0.98 -11.09 -0.66
C GLY A 49 2.17 -10.37 -0.04
N THR A 50 3.33 -10.60 -0.62
CA THR A 50 4.57 -9.90 -0.25
C THR A 50 4.48 -8.43 -0.66
N LEU A 51 4.88 -7.53 0.22
CA LEU A 51 5.00 -6.11 -0.05
C LEU A 51 6.05 -5.90 -1.15
N SER A 52 5.61 -5.32 -2.24
CA SER A 52 6.43 -5.03 -3.41
C SER A 52 6.17 -3.60 -3.86
N HIS A 53 6.92 -3.18 -4.88
CA HIS A 53 6.68 -1.91 -5.55
C HIS A 53 6.85 -2.07 -7.05
N PHE A 54 6.15 -1.22 -7.79
CA PHE A 54 6.39 -1.00 -9.20
C PHE A 54 6.16 0.47 -9.49
N GLN A 55 7.18 1.15 -10.03
CA GLN A 55 7.19 2.61 -10.15
C GLN A 55 6.88 3.30 -8.82
N TYR A 56 5.81 4.08 -8.71
CA TYR A 56 5.49 4.88 -7.53
C TYR A 56 4.51 4.19 -6.58
N ASN A 57 4.05 2.98 -6.92
CA ASN A 57 3.08 2.24 -6.13
C ASN A 57 3.72 1.16 -5.26
N TYR A 58 3.34 1.16 -3.98
CA TYR A 58 3.73 0.18 -2.98
C TYR A 58 2.51 -0.62 -2.53
N GLY A 59 2.64 -1.94 -2.45
CA GLY A 59 1.59 -2.80 -1.92
C GLY A 59 1.79 -4.29 -2.20
N PRO A 60 0.82 -5.14 -1.83
CA PRO A 60 0.96 -6.58 -2.03
C PRO A 60 1.07 -6.93 -3.50
N LEU A 61 2.02 -7.79 -3.81
CA LEU A 61 2.08 -8.48 -5.10
C LEU A 61 1.09 -9.65 -5.10
N ILE A 62 -0.03 -9.47 -5.78
CA ILE A 62 -1.04 -10.51 -5.91
C ILE A 62 -0.71 -11.36 -7.14
N THR A 63 -0.72 -12.68 -6.95
CA THR A 63 -0.52 -13.67 -8.01
C THR A 63 -1.78 -14.51 -8.19
N ARG A 64 -2.32 -14.55 -9.40
CA ARG A 64 -3.48 -15.36 -9.80
C ARG A 64 -3.14 -16.07 -11.11
N GLY A 65 -2.84 -17.37 -11.02
CA GLY A 65 -2.29 -18.12 -12.15
C GLY A 65 -1.00 -17.46 -12.66
N ASN A 66 -0.97 -17.10 -13.94
CA ASN A 66 0.19 -16.43 -14.56
C ASN A 66 0.13 -14.90 -14.48
N THR A 67 -0.92 -14.33 -13.88
CA THR A 67 -1.10 -12.88 -13.75
C THR A 67 -0.53 -12.38 -12.43
N ARG A 68 0.28 -11.32 -12.48
CA ARG A 68 0.91 -10.69 -11.32
C ARG A 68 0.73 -9.18 -11.38
N PHE A 69 0.14 -8.60 -10.34
CA PHE A 69 -0.10 -7.16 -10.26
C PHE A 69 0.12 -6.67 -8.83
N VAL A 70 0.49 -5.39 -8.71
CA VAL A 70 0.66 -4.73 -7.40
C VAL A 70 -0.62 -3.96 -7.12
N VAL A 71 -1.16 -4.11 -5.91
CA VAL A 71 -2.31 -3.32 -5.46
C VAL A 71 -1.81 -2.19 -4.56
N PRO A 72 -1.93 -0.92 -4.95
CA PRO A 72 -1.48 0.20 -4.14
C PRO A 72 -2.11 0.24 -2.75
N LEU A 73 -1.33 0.65 -1.75
CA LEU A 73 -1.80 0.86 -0.38
C LEU A 73 -1.80 2.35 -0.02
N GLN A 74 -2.73 2.74 0.85
CA GLN A 74 -2.73 4.03 1.54
C GLN A 74 -2.88 3.80 3.05
N ARG A 75 -2.44 4.76 3.85
CA ARG A 75 -2.64 4.69 5.30
C ARG A 75 -4.12 4.91 5.61
N LYS A 76 -4.64 4.16 6.58
CA LYS A 76 -5.97 4.44 7.12
C LYS A 76 -5.92 5.78 7.87
N THR A 77 -6.74 6.74 7.47
CA THR A 77 -6.95 7.99 8.21
C THR A 77 -7.95 7.80 9.33
N THR A 78 -7.98 8.75 10.27
CA THR A 78 -8.98 8.80 11.36
C THR A 78 -10.36 9.25 10.89
N THR A 79 -10.45 9.75 9.65
CA THR A 79 -11.67 10.11 8.95
C THR A 79 -12.04 9.03 7.95
N ASP A 80 -13.32 8.94 7.59
CA ASP A 80 -13.78 8.08 6.49
C ASP A 80 -13.51 8.72 5.11
N ASP A 81 -13.09 9.98 5.08
CA ASP A 81 -12.64 10.69 3.88
C ASP A 81 -11.14 10.42 3.65
N PRO A 82 -10.76 9.59 2.66
CA PRO A 82 -9.36 9.31 2.35
C PRO A 82 -8.63 10.52 1.73
N SER A 83 -9.35 11.56 1.29
CA SER A 83 -8.78 12.78 0.71
C SER A 83 -8.47 13.87 1.76
N ASP A 84 -8.88 13.68 3.02
CA ASP A 84 -8.57 14.61 4.11
C ASP A 84 -7.10 14.44 4.55
N ILE A 85 -6.22 15.16 3.86
CA ILE A 85 -4.77 15.19 4.13
C ILE A 85 -4.40 15.71 5.53
N LYS A 86 -5.35 16.31 6.27
CA LYS A 86 -5.12 16.82 7.64
C LYS A 86 -5.48 15.78 8.69
N ALA A 87 -6.22 14.74 8.33
CA ALA A 87 -6.60 13.68 9.24
C ALA A 87 -5.35 12.89 9.69
N PRO A 88 -5.16 12.68 11.01
CA PRO A 88 -4.13 11.78 11.49
C PRO A 88 -4.24 10.41 10.82
N SER A 89 -3.10 9.86 10.41
CA SER A 89 -2.98 8.57 9.74
C SER A 89 -2.47 7.48 10.70
N SER A 90 -2.98 6.27 10.55
CA SER A 90 -2.50 5.10 11.30
C SER A 90 -1.06 4.74 10.92
N ALA A 91 -0.26 4.38 11.93
CA ALA A 91 1.10 3.89 11.73
C ALA A 91 1.14 2.46 11.16
N SER A 92 0.14 1.64 11.45
CA SER A 92 0.14 0.19 11.21
C SER A 92 -1.02 -0.33 10.36
N LEU A 93 -2.07 0.47 10.15
CA LEU A 93 -3.25 0.07 9.39
C LEU A 93 -3.28 0.74 8.02
N PHE A 94 -3.52 -0.07 7.01
CA PHE A 94 -3.58 0.35 5.61
C PHE A 94 -4.92 -0.01 5.00
N LEU A 95 -5.27 0.69 3.94
CA LEU A 95 -6.38 0.39 3.03
C LEU A 95 -5.79 0.20 1.64
N TYR A 96 -6.51 -0.50 0.78
CA TYR A 96 -6.31 -0.43 -0.65
C TYR A 96 -6.49 1.02 -1.11
N HIS A 97 -5.46 1.54 -1.75
CA HIS A 97 -5.51 2.81 -2.44
C HIS A 97 -6.20 2.58 -3.79
N THR A 98 -7.20 3.41 -4.04
CA THR A 98 -8.07 3.32 -5.21
C THR A 98 -7.91 4.55 -6.07
N VAL A 99 -8.27 4.46 -7.35
CA VAL A 99 -8.21 5.59 -8.26
C VAL A 99 -9.10 6.72 -7.76
N ASP A 100 -8.49 7.89 -7.55
CA ASP A 100 -9.15 9.11 -7.10
C ASP A 100 -9.31 10.09 -8.28
N SER A 101 -10.03 9.64 -9.31
CA SER A 101 -10.18 10.37 -10.57
C SER A 101 -11.39 9.88 -11.37
N LEU A 102 -11.29 9.93 -12.69
CA LEU A 102 -12.30 9.47 -13.63
C LEU A 102 -12.00 8.04 -14.08
N LEU A 103 -13.02 7.20 -14.04
CA LEU A 103 -13.08 5.93 -14.75
C LEU A 103 -13.65 6.18 -16.14
N TYR A 104 -13.10 5.51 -17.16
CA TYR A 104 -13.48 5.74 -18.55
C TYR A 104 -14.16 4.50 -19.11
N TYR A 105 -15.27 4.69 -19.83
CA TYR A 105 -16.07 3.61 -20.38
C TYR A 105 -16.28 3.80 -21.88
N THR A 106 -16.33 2.69 -22.60
CA THR A 106 -16.69 2.66 -24.04
C THR A 106 -18.20 2.78 -24.25
N SER A 107 -19.00 2.50 -23.23
CA SER A 107 -20.44 2.74 -23.18
C SER A 107 -20.76 4.19 -22.85
N ALA A 108 -21.96 4.66 -23.21
CA ALA A 108 -22.40 6.03 -22.96
C ALA A 108 -23.00 6.24 -21.55
N ASP A 109 -23.33 5.16 -20.85
CA ASP A 109 -24.01 5.12 -19.56
C ASP A 109 -23.13 4.56 -18.43
N CYS A 110 -21.80 4.50 -18.65
CA CYS A 110 -20.83 3.88 -17.74
C CYS A 110 -21.15 2.41 -17.40
N SER A 111 -21.91 1.71 -18.24
CA SER A 111 -22.15 0.28 -18.11
C SER A 111 -20.92 -0.54 -18.54
N GLY A 112 -20.82 -1.75 -18.00
CA GLY A 112 -19.69 -2.64 -18.27
C GLY A 112 -18.44 -2.25 -17.49
N ASP A 113 -17.29 -2.57 -18.06
CA ASP A 113 -16.01 -2.47 -17.37
C ASP A 113 -15.29 -1.19 -17.74
N PRO A 114 -14.63 -0.51 -16.79
CA PRO A 114 -13.80 0.62 -17.12
C PRO A 114 -12.61 0.16 -17.97
N VAL A 115 -12.18 1.01 -18.89
CA VAL A 115 -10.91 0.82 -19.60
C VAL A 115 -9.78 1.02 -18.60
N VAL A 116 -8.84 0.08 -18.54
CA VAL A 116 -7.68 0.17 -17.66
C VAL A 116 -6.70 1.20 -18.25
N ILE A 117 -6.64 2.39 -17.65
CA ILE A 117 -5.86 3.56 -18.12
C ILE A 117 -5.22 4.26 -16.91
N PRO A 118 -4.01 4.81 -17.07
CA PRO A 118 -2.77 4.04 -16.96
C PRO A 118 -2.65 3.39 -15.58
N SER A 119 -2.06 2.21 -15.51
CA SER A 119 -1.87 1.52 -14.24
C SER A 119 -0.46 1.01 -14.07
N GLU A 120 0.02 1.10 -12.84
CA GLU A 120 1.36 0.74 -12.45
C GLU A 120 1.36 -0.70 -11.91
N GLY A 121 2.28 -1.52 -12.40
CA GLY A 121 2.42 -2.93 -12.05
C GLY A 121 2.98 -3.74 -13.22
N PRO A 122 3.56 -4.93 -12.99
CA PRO A 122 3.98 -5.82 -14.07
C PRO A 122 2.83 -6.18 -15.00
N THR A 123 1.64 -6.45 -14.44
CA THR A 123 0.38 -6.43 -15.17
C THR A 123 -0.39 -5.17 -14.80
N PRO A 124 -0.80 -4.35 -15.78
CA PRO A 124 -1.64 -3.18 -15.55
C PRO A 124 -2.94 -3.54 -14.78
N ALA A 125 -3.24 -2.85 -13.67
CA ALA A 125 -4.48 -3.03 -12.91
C ALA A 125 -5.04 -1.71 -12.37
N LEU A 126 -6.36 -1.54 -12.49
CA LEU A 126 -7.10 -0.40 -11.95
C LEU A 126 -7.83 -0.82 -10.67
N VAL A 127 -7.60 -0.13 -9.55
CA VAL A 127 -8.25 -0.44 -8.27
C VAL A 127 -9.34 0.59 -8.00
N VAL A 128 -10.57 0.14 -7.82
CA VAL A 128 -11.76 0.99 -7.68
C VAL A 128 -12.51 0.64 -6.42
N ARG A 129 -12.97 1.66 -5.69
CA ARG A 129 -13.85 1.52 -4.53
C ARG A 129 -15.28 1.93 -4.90
N GLU A 130 -16.24 1.10 -4.49
CA GLU A 130 -17.68 1.36 -4.58
C GLU A 130 -18.29 0.99 -3.23
N GLY A 131 -18.64 2.01 -2.44
CA GLY A 131 -18.97 1.83 -1.02
C GLY A 131 -17.87 1.06 -0.26
N ALA A 132 -18.24 -0.05 0.38
CA ALA A 132 -17.31 -0.92 1.12
C ALA A 132 -16.56 -1.92 0.23
N THR A 133 -16.83 -1.95 -1.06
CA THR A 133 -16.25 -2.95 -1.98
C THR A 133 -15.06 -2.36 -2.72
N VAL A 134 -13.93 -3.05 -2.69
CA VAL A 134 -12.78 -2.72 -3.55
C VAL A 134 -12.60 -3.79 -4.60
N THR A 135 -12.53 -3.38 -5.86
CA THR A 135 -12.34 -4.26 -7.01
C THR A 135 -11.10 -3.86 -7.78
N ALA A 136 -10.24 -4.85 -8.07
CA ALA A 136 -9.16 -4.71 -9.04
C ALA A 136 -9.64 -5.18 -10.42
N TYR A 137 -9.57 -4.29 -11.41
CA TYR A 137 -9.75 -4.58 -12.82
C TYR A 137 -8.37 -4.78 -13.45
N VAL A 138 -8.02 -6.03 -13.71
CA VAL A 138 -6.69 -6.41 -14.17
C VAL A 138 -6.71 -6.58 -15.68
N ALA A 139 -5.76 -5.95 -16.35
CA ALA A 139 -5.60 -6.03 -17.79
C ALA A 139 -5.35 -7.47 -18.28
N SER A 140 -5.71 -7.72 -19.53
CA SER A 140 -5.26 -8.91 -20.25
C SER A 140 -3.75 -8.85 -20.51
N ASN A 141 -3.19 -9.96 -20.99
CA ASN A 141 -1.79 -10.06 -21.39
C ASN A 141 -1.50 -9.50 -22.80
N THR A 142 -2.38 -8.66 -23.34
CA THR A 142 -2.23 -8.08 -24.69
C THR A 142 -1.66 -6.67 -24.63
N ALA A 143 -1.14 -6.19 -25.77
CA ALA A 143 -0.67 -4.81 -25.89
C ALA A 143 -1.79 -3.80 -25.60
N SER A 144 -1.40 -2.59 -25.20
CA SER A 144 -2.33 -1.47 -25.12
C SER A 144 -2.87 -1.09 -26.49
N GLN A 145 -4.07 -0.53 -26.52
CA GLN A 145 -4.74 -0.09 -27.74
C GLN A 145 -5.53 1.20 -27.51
N SER A 146 -5.95 1.84 -28.60
CA SER A 146 -6.84 3.01 -28.53
C SER A 146 -8.28 2.56 -28.33
N PHE A 147 -8.94 3.11 -27.32
CA PHE A 147 -10.35 2.93 -27.02
C PHE A 147 -11.13 4.22 -27.32
N SER A 148 -12.31 4.05 -27.92
CA SER A 148 -13.29 5.13 -28.04
C SER A 148 -14.10 5.22 -26.75
N ILE A 149 -13.81 6.22 -25.94
CA ILE A 149 -14.47 6.48 -24.67
C ILE A 149 -15.73 7.30 -24.92
N ALA A 150 -16.88 6.79 -24.51
CA ALA A 150 -18.17 7.44 -24.68
C ALA A 150 -18.73 8.02 -23.37
N SER A 151 -18.20 7.63 -22.20
CA SER A 151 -18.56 8.23 -20.92
C SER A 151 -17.43 8.13 -19.90
N GLN A 152 -17.56 8.92 -18.84
CA GLN A 152 -16.64 8.94 -17.71
C GLN A 152 -17.43 8.96 -16.39
N ARG A 153 -16.96 8.20 -15.40
CA ARG A 153 -17.54 8.17 -14.05
C ARG A 153 -16.54 8.72 -13.04
N SER A 154 -16.95 9.70 -12.24
CA SER A 154 -16.15 10.17 -11.11
C SER A 154 -16.17 9.15 -9.98
N THR A 155 -15.01 8.80 -9.41
CA THR A 155 -14.96 7.93 -8.23
C THR A 155 -15.36 8.62 -6.94
N GLN A 156 -15.39 9.96 -6.91
CA GLN A 156 -15.79 10.75 -5.75
C GLN A 156 -17.31 10.96 -5.67
N THR A 157 -17.95 11.25 -6.80
CA THR A 157 -19.39 11.54 -6.86
C THR A 157 -20.22 10.36 -7.36
N GLU A 158 -19.55 9.31 -7.85
CA GLU A 158 -20.14 8.17 -8.57
C GLU A 158 -20.97 8.54 -9.82
N ALA A 159 -20.99 9.82 -10.18
CA ALA A 159 -21.78 10.32 -11.30
C ALA A 159 -21.18 9.89 -12.64
N CYS A 160 -22.02 9.29 -13.48
CA CYS A 160 -21.70 9.01 -14.87
C CYS A 160 -22.01 10.23 -15.74
N THR A 161 -21.05 10.63 -16.57
CA THR A 161 -21.19 11.72 -17.54
C THR A 161 -20.92 11.21 -18.95
N PRO A 162 -21.93 11.15 -19.84
CA PRO A 162 -21.70 10.86 -21.26
C PRO A 162 -20.89 11.98 -21.92
N LEU A 163 -20.03 11.61 -22.86
CA LEU A 163 -19.28 12.55 -23.69
C LEU A 163 -20.09 12.85 -24.96
N SER A 164 -20.27 14.13 -25.27
CA SER A 164 -20.98 14.56 -26.49
C SER A 164 -20.27 14.08 -27.77
N THR A 165 -18.95 13.95 -27.71
CA THR A 165 -18.11 13.39 -28.76
C THR A 165 -17.19 12.34 -28.13
N PRO A 166 -17.21 11.08 -28.59
CA PRO A 166 -16.32 10.06 -28.05
C PRO A 166 -14.85 10.49 -28.13
N SER A 167 -14.11 10.29 -27.06
CA SER A 167 -12.69 10.64 -26.99
C SER A 167 -11.81 9.40 -27.15
N GLN A 168 -10.66 9.53 -27.80
CA GLN A 168 -9.71 8.41 -27.89
C GLN A 168 -8.79 8.40 -26.67
N ARG A 169 -8.59 7.21 -26.09
CA ARG A 169 -7.66 6.98 -24.97
C ARG A 169 -6.89 5.69 -25.18
N THR A 170 -5.59 5.73 -24.95
CA THR A 170 -4.78 4.51 -24.89
C THR A 170 -4.97 3.83 -23.54
N GLY A 171 -5.29 2.55 -23.56
CA GLY A 171 -5.44 1.73 -22.35
C GLY A 171 -5.21 0.26 -22.66
N TRP A 172 -5.48 -0.61 -21.70
CA TRP A 172 -5.39 -2.06 -21.88
C TRP A 172 -6.78 -2.69 -21.89
N PRO A 173 -7.01 -3.73 -22.71
CA PRO A 173 -8.21 -4.55 -22.60
C PRO A 173 -8.31 -5.18 -21.21
N MET A 174 -9.53 -5.25 -20.68
CA MET A 174 -9.81 -5.92 -19.41
C MET A 174 -9.61 -7.43 -19.57
N GLY A 175 -8.88 -8.05 -18.64
CA GLY A 175 -8.66 -9.50 -18.61
C GLY A 175 -9.42 -10.20 -17.49
N SER A 176 -9.39 -9.65 -16.28
CA SER A 176 -10.10 -10.23 -15.13
C SER A 176 -10.51 -9.17 -14.09
N LYS A 177 -11.47 -9.55 -13.23
CA LYS A 177 -11.90 -8.76 -12.08
C LYS A 177 -11.73 -9.54 -10.79
N ILE A 178 -11.21 -8.88 -9.76
CA ILE A 178 -10.99 -9.47 -8.45
C ILE A 178 -11.59 -8.54 -7.39
N VAL A 179 -12.54 -9.06 -6.61
CA VAL A 179 -13.13 -8.30 -5.49
C VAL A 179 -12.22 -8.47 -4.29
N LEU A 180 -11.30 -7.50 -4.12
CA LEU A 180 -10.24 -7.56 -3.13
C LEU A 180 -10.80 -7.66 -1.71
N THR A 181 -11.77 -6.82 -1.33
CA THR A 181 -12.32 -6.82 0.04
C THR A 181 -13.10 -8.09 0.39
N ARG A 182 -13.54 -8.86 -0.61
CA ARG A 182 -14.18 -10.16 -0.39
C ARG A 182 -13.16 -11.26 -0.09
N GLU A 183 -12.02 -11.23 -0.77
CA GLU A 183 -10.96 -12.24 -0.61
C GLU A 183 -10.01 -11.89 0.54
N HIS A 184 -9.79 -10.59 0.74
CA HIS A 184 -8.82 -10.00 1.66
C HIS A 184 -9.43 -8.72 2.27
N PRO A 185 -10.20 -8.84 3.36
CA PRO A 185 -10.87 -7.71 3.98
C PRO A 185 -9.89 -6.70 4.59
N GLU A 186 -10.25 -5.42 4.49
CA GLU A 186 -9.53 -4.32 5.15
C GLU A 186 -9.91 -4.22 6.65
N PRO A 187 -9.10 -3.55 7.50
CA PRO A 187 -7.81 -2.94 7.20
C PRO A 187 -6.68 -3.97 7.05
N LEU A 188 -5.66 -3.59 6.31
CA LEU A 188 -4.47 -4.40 6.05
C LEU A 188 -3.35 -4.02 7.01
N THR A 189 -2.45 -4.96 7.28
CA THR A 189 -1.24 -4.74 8.08
C THR A 189 0.00 -5.18 7.33
N VAL A 190 1.14 -4.56 7.61
CA VAL A 190 2.46 -4.97 7.09
C VAL A 190 3.25 -5.60 8.23
N SER A 191 3.74 -6.83 8.04
CA SER A 191 4.50 -7.60 9.03
C SER A 191 5.70 -8.31 8.40
N TYR A 192 6.73 -8.61 9.19
CA TYR A 192 7.85 -9.46 8.78
C TYR A 192 7.59 -10.92 9.14
#